data_AF-A0A7J8QP64-F1
#
_entry.id   AF-A0A7J8QP64-F1
#
_cell.length_a   1.000
_cell.length_b   1.000
_cell.length_c   1.000
_cell.angle_alpha   90.00
_cell.angle_beta   90.00
_cell.angle_gamma   90.00
#
_symmetry.space_group_name_H-M   'P 1'
#
loop_
_entity.id
_entity.type
_entity.pdbx_description
1 polymer ?
#
loop_
_entity_poly.entity_id
_entity_poly.type
_entity_poly.pdbx_seq_one_letter_code
_entity_poly.pdbx_strand_id
1 'polypeptide(L)'
;MTEVGIDATINRWHEPLALGVIDPHDSLSHPAGVADAQTESAACLDPDQFTNFLIPNWFEGEPTKSTRNNPFPLPDPYFTSQQRNQKNLGEIQQILREAPLEENRKRELSCALHVYFKDWLY
;
A
#
# COMPACT_ATOMS: atom_id res chain seq x y z
N MET A 1 7.24 23.30 -3.60
CA MET A 1 7.94 22.41 -4.56
C MET A 1 8.80 23.21 -5.52
N THR A 2 8.28 24.29 -6.11
CA THR A 2 9.07 25.22 -6.95
C THR A 2 10.19 25.93 -6.20
N GLU A 3 9.96 26.33 -4.94
CA GLU A 3 10.99 26.95 -4.08
C GLU A 3 12.16 26.01 -3.73
N VAL A 4 11.94 24.70 -3.78
CA VAL A 4 12.98 23.67 -3.51
C VAL A 4 13.52 23.05 -4.81
N GLY A 5 13.11 23.56 -5.98
CA GLY A 5 13.56 23.07 -7.28
C GLY A 5 13.13 21.63 -7.62
N ILE A 6 12.11 21.09 -6.93
CA ILE A 6 11.62 19.72 -7.14
C ILE A 6 10.48 19.74 -8.15
N ASP A 7 10.65 18.96 -9.23
CA ASP A 7 9.57 18.65 -10.16
C ASP A 7 8.68 17.54 -9.58
N ALA A 8 7.44 17.90 -9.24
CA ALA A 8 6.47 16.99 -8.65
C ALA A 8 5.93 15.94 -9.64
N THR A 9 6.14 16.13 -10.95
CA THR A 9 5.58 15.26 -11.99
C THR A 9 6.37 13.97 -12.17
N ILE A 10 7.62 13.93 -11.71
CA ILE A 10 8.51 12.79 -11.85
C ILE A 10 8.60 12.06 -10.51
N ASN A 11 8.05 10.84 -10.45
CA ASN A 11 8.19 9.98 -9.28
C ASN A 11 8.55 8.55 -9.68
N ARG A 12 9.80 8.17 -9.45
CA ARG A 12 10.36 6.86 -9.82
C ARG A 12 10.93 6.10 -8.63
N TRP A 13 10.32 6.24 -7.45
CA TRP A 13 10.77 5.55 -6.24
C TRP A 13 10.88 4.01 -6.40
N HIS A 14 10.13 3.43 -7.34
CA HIS A 14 10.16 2.00 -7.69
C HIS A 14 11.34 1.55 -8.57
N GLU A 15 12.21 2.46 -8.98
CA GLU A 15 13.40 2.17 -9.78
C GLU A 15 14.65 2.36 -8.90
N PRO A 16 15.05 1.36 -8.09
CA PRO A 16 16.25 1.47 -7.28
C PRO A 16 17.48 1.50 -8.18
N LEU A 17 18.31 2.52 -8.01
CA LEU A 17 19.58 2.64 -8.71
C LEU A 17 20.70 2.08 -7.84
N ALA A 18 21.33 0.99 -8.28
CA ALA A 18 22.52 0.46 -7.63
C ALA A 18 23.70 1.41 -7.89
N LEU A 19 24.23 2.03 -6.83
CA LEU A 19 25.35 2.97 -6.92
C LEU A 19 26.73 2.28 -6.98
N GLY A 20 26.77 0.95 -6.85
CA GLY A 20 27.97 0.14 -7.00
C GLY A 20 27.62 -1.33 -7.21
N VAL A 21 28.41 -2.01 -8.03
CA VAL A 21 28.47 -3.47 -8.06
C VAL A 21 29.48 -3.85 -7.00
N ILE A 22 29.08 -4.67 -6.02
CA ILE A 22 30.05 -5.34 -5.17
C ILE A 22 30.85 -6.23 -6.11
N ASP A 23 32.07 -5.82 -6.49
CA ASP A 23 32.96 -6.67 -7.27
C ASP A 23 33.27 -7.89 -6.40
N PRO A 24 32.89 -9.12 -6.81
CA PRO A 24 33.20 -10.33 -6.07
C PRO A 24 34.71 -10.55 -5.90
N HIS A 25 35.55 -9.85 -6.68
CA HIS A 25 37.00 -9.89 -6.59
C HIS A 25 37.62 -8.77 -5.74
N ASP A 26 36.82 -7.87 -5.15
CA ASP A 26 37.32 -6.84 -4.24
C ASP A 26 37.67 -7.48 -2.88
N SER A 27 38.88 -8.06 -2.86
CA SER A 27 39.41 -8.90 -1.77
C SER A 27 39.88 -8.08 -0.56
N LEU A 28 39.36 -6.87 -0.34
CA LEU A 28 39.65 -6.08 0.85
C LEU A 28 38.82 -6.60 2.03
N SER A 29 39.34 -7.71 2.55
CA SER A 29 38.99 -8.33 3.81
C SER A 29 39.20 -7.35 4.97
N HIS A 30 38.19 -6.54 5.28
CA HIS A 30 38.02 -6.01 6.62
C HIS A 30 37.06 -6.93 7.39
N PRO A 31 37.50 -7.55 8.50
CA PRO A 31 36.68 -8.47 9.29
C PRO A 31 35.46 -7.82 9.96
N ALA A 32 35.29 -6.50 9.84
CA ALA A 32 34.11 -5.76 10.27
C ALA A 32 33.03 -5.58 9.16
N GLY A 33 33.33 -5.89 7.90
CA GLY A 33 32.46 -5.61 6.74
C GLY A 33 31.76 -6.82 6.11
N VAL A 34 32.07 -8.05 6.56
CA VAL A 34 31.47 -9.29 6.03
C VAL A 34 30.02 -9.50 6.43
N ALA A 35 29.52 -8.78 7.45
CA ALA A 35 28.10 -8.83 7.83
C ALA A 35 27.21 -7.99 6.90
N ASP A 36 27.74 -6.93 6.29
CA ASP A 36 26.96 -6.05 5.41
C ASP A 36 26.89 -6.57 3.96
N ALA A 37 27.78 -7.49 3.57
CA ALA A 37 27.85 -8.06 2.22
C ALA A 37 26.66 -8.97 1.84
N GLN A 38 25.86 -9.41 2.81
CA GLN A 38 24.57 -10.09 2.59
C GLN A 38 23.37 -9.20 2.96
N THR A 39 23.53 -7.88 2.91
CA THR A 39 22.38 -7.00 3.09
C THR A 39 21.52 -7.09 1.83
N GLU A 40 20.37 -7.75 1.96
CA GLU A 40 19.31 -7.79 0.97
C GLU A 40 19.09 -6.37 0.41
N SER A 41 19.32 -6.20 -0.90
CA SER A 41 19.16 -4.90 -1.56
C SER A 41 17.74 -4.38 -1.35
N ALA A 42 17.57 -3.06 -1.34
CA ALA A 42 16.25 -2.43 -1.25
C ALA A 42 15.29 -3.05 -2.30
N ALA A 43 14.34 -3.86 -1.83
CA ALA A 43 13.32 -4.46 -2.66
C ALA A 43 12.12 -3.52 -2.75
N CYS A 44 11.59 -3.35 -3.96
CA CYS A 44 10.35 -2.62 -4.15
C CYS A 44 9.18 -3.48 -3.66
N LEU A 45 8.19 -2.85 -3.02
CA LEU A 45 6.95 -3.53 -2.65
C LEU A 45 6.25 -4.03 -3.91
N ASP A 46 5.69 -5.24 -3.87
CA ASP A 46 4.89 -5.73 -4.99
C ASP A 46 3.69 -4.79 -5.26
N PRO A 47 3.42 -4.38 -6.52
CA PRO A 47 2.30 -3.49 -6.84
C PRO A 47 0.94 -3.99 -6.36
N ASP A 48 0.71 -5.31 -6.30
CA ASP A 48 -0.55 -5.88 -5.84
C ASP A 48 -0.67 -5.87 -4.30
N GLN A 49 0.46 -5.80 -3.60
CA GLN A 49 0.51 -5.61 -2.13
C GLN A 49 0.40 -4.14 -1.71
N PHE A 50 0.53 -3.20 -2.65
CA PHE A 50 0.40 -1.78 -2.37
C PHE A 50 -1.06 -1.42 -2.08
N THR A 51 -1.32 -1.03 -0.84
CA THR A 51 -2.64 -0.58 -0.38
C THR A 51 -2.54 0.76 0.32
N ASN A 52 -3.59 1.58 0.18
CA ASN A 52 -3.68 2.81 0.94
C ASN A 52 -3.98 2.46 2.39
N PHE A 53 -3.26 3.08 3.32
CA PHE A 53 -3.58 2.97 4.73
C PHE A 53 -4.92 3.68 4.99
N LEU A 54 -5.95 2.88 5.31
CA LEU A 54 -7.25 3.40 5.69
C LEU A 54 -7.26 3.60 7.21
N ILE A 55 -7.40 4.84 7.64
CA ILE A 55 -7.65 5.17 9.05
C ILE A 55 -9.17 5.19 9.20
N PRO A 56 -9.77 4.28 9.98
CA PRO A 56 -11.19 4.35 10.29
C PRO A 56 -11.50 5.70 10.95
N ASN A 57 -12.56 6.36 10.53
CA ASN A 57 -13.02 7.59 11.14
C ASN A 57 -13.65 7.26 12.50
N TRP A 58 -12.86 7.18 13.57
CA TRP A 58 -13.37 6.88 14.92
C TRP A 58 -14.06 8.06 15.61
N PHE A 59 -13.94 9.28 15.07
CA PHE A 59 -14.62 10.46 15.61
C PHE A 59 -15.51 11.08 14.52
N GLU A 60 -16.83 10.94 14.69
CA GLU A 60 -17.83 11.72 13.94
C GLU A 60 -17.55 13.21 14.19
N GLY A 61 -17.07 13.92 13.18
CA GLY A 61 -16.97 15.38 13.27
C GLY A 61 -16.12 16.05 12.21
N GLU A 62 -15.08 15.40 11.70
CA GLU A 62 -14.21 16.01 10.70
C GLU A 62 -14.16 15.12 9.44
N PRO A 63 -14.40 15.67 8.24
CA PRO A 63 -14.14 14.94 7.02
C PRO A 63 -12.67 14.52 7.07
N THR A 64 -12.41 13.21 6.94
CA THR A 64 -11.07 12.64 7.00
C THR A 64 -10.16 13.54 6.17
N LYS A 65 -9.30 14.33 6.82
CA LYS A 65 -8.33 15.14 6.09
C LYS A 65 -7.56 14.15 5.25
N SER A 66 -7.76 14.26 3.94
CA SER A 66 -7.22 13.32 2.99
C SER A 66 -5.73 13.21 3.27
N THR A 67 -5.22 12.03 3.61
CA THR A 67 -3.77 11.75 3.63
C THR A 67 -3.14 11.95 2.25
N ARG A 68 -3.99 12.21 1.24
CA ARG A 68 -3.77 12.64 -0.14
C ARG A 68 -3.12 14.02 -0.30
N ASN A 69 -2.30 14.44 0.65
CA ASN A 69 -1.42 15.58 0.47
C ASN A 69 -0.08 15.17 -0.13
N ASN A 70 0.09 13.90 -0.55
CA ASN A 70 1.24 13.51 -1.34
C ASN A 70 1.15 14.17 -2.73
N PRO A 71 2.03 15.13 -3.05
CA PRO A 71 1.99 15.85 -4.31
C PRO A 71 2.57 15.05 -5.48
N PHE A 72 3.20 13.90 -5.22
CA PHE A 72 3.84 13.07 -6.24
C PHE A 72 2.86 12.02 -6.79
N PRO A 73 2.77 11.85 -8.12
CA PRO A 73 1.98 10.79 -8.72
C PRO A 73 2.55 9.43 -8.33
N LEU A 74 1.71 8.41 -8.22
CA LEU A 74 2.18 7.04 -8.06
C LEU A 74 2.80 6.55 -9.39
N PRO A 75 3.83 5.71 -9.36
CA PRO A 75 4.31 5.06 -10.57
C PRO A 75 3.22 4.18 -11.19
N ASP A 76 3.21 4.09 -12.52
CA ASP A 76 2.22 3.38 -13.32
C ASP A 76 1.85 1.96 -12.81
N PRO A 77 2.80 1.08 -12.43
CA PRO A 77 2.44 -0.25 -11.94
C PRO A 77 1.59 -0.19 -10.66
N TYR A 78 1.94 0.68 -9.71
CA TYR A 78 1.21 0.83 -8.45
C TYR A 78 -0.15 1.49 -8.67
N PHE A 79 -0.22 2.47 -9.58
CA PHE A 79 -1.48 3.13 -9.91
C PHE A 79 -2.48 2.15 -10.56
N THR A 80 -2.02 1.33 -11.51
CA THR A 80 -2.85 0.35 -12.19
C THR A 80 -3.33 -0.77 -11.26
N SER A 81 -2.45 -1.33 -10.42
CA SER A 81 -2.84 -2.30 -9.39
C SER A 81 -3.80 -1.71 -8.35
N GLN A 82 -3.55 -0.49 -7.89
CA GLN A 82 -4.48 0.21 -6.98
C GLN A 82 -5.87 0.39 -7.61
N GLN A 83 -5.93 0.84 -8.87
CA GLN A 83 -7.20 1.03 -9.57
C GLN A 83 -7.93 -0.30 -9.78
N ARG A 84 -7.21 -1.37 -10.13
CA ARG A 84 -7.76 -2.73 -10.24
C ARG A 84 -8.36 -3.18 -8.90
N ASN A 85 -7.61 -3.03 -7.80
CA ASN A 85 -8.08 -3.44 -6.48
C ASN A 85 -9.32 -2.66 -6.03
N GLN A 86 -9.39 -1.36 -6.33
CA GLN A 86 -10.58 -0.55 -6.06
C GLN A 86 -11.81 -1.00 -6.87
N LYS A 87 -11.63 -1.32 -8.16
CA LYS A 87 -12.69 -1.86 -9.00
C LYS A 87 -13.20 -3.20 -8.48
N ASN A 88 -12.28 -4.13 -8.18
CA ASN A 88 -12.60 -5.45 -7.63
C ASN A 88 -13.36 -5.32 -6.29
N LEU A 89 -12.95 -4.40 -5.41
CA LEU A 89 -13.64 -4.14 -4.15
C LEU A 89 -15.07 -3.66 -4.38
N GLY A 90 -15.27 -2.73 -5.32
CA GLY A 90 -16.60 -2.23 -5.70
C GLY A 90 -17.50 -3.34 -6.24
N GLU A 91 -16.96 -4.19 -7.13
CA GLU A 91 -17.67 -5.35 -7.69
C GLU A 91 -18.06 -6.35 -6.59
N ILE A 92 -17.14 -6.69 -5.67
CA ILE A 92 -17.43 -7.59 -4.55
C ILE A 92 -18.50 -7.00 -3.64
N GLN A 93 -18.43 -5.70 -3.32
CA GLN A 93 -19.46 -5.03 -2.51
C GLN A 93 -20.83 -5.08 -3.18
N GLN A 94 -20.88 -4.86 -4.50
CA GLN A 94 -22.11 -4.93 -5.26
C GLN A 94 -22.67 -6.35 -5.28
N ILE A 95 -21.83 -7.36 -5.55
CA ILE A 95 -22.22 -8.77 -5.53
C ILE A 95 -22.78 -9.17 -4.16
N LEU A 96 -22.12 -8.76 -3.07
CA LEU A 96 -22.60 -9.04 -1.71
C LEU A 96 -23.95 -8.37 -1.40
N ARG A 97 -24.19 -7.18 -1.96
CA ARG A 97 -25.46 -6.44 -1.79
C ARG A 97 -26.60 -7.04 -2.63
N GLU A 98 -26.31 -7.46 -3.85
CA GLU A 98 -27.28 -8.00 -4.81
C GLU A 98 -27.50 -9.51 -4.66
N ALA A 99 -26.65 -10.20 -3.89
CA ALA A 99 -26.81 -11.61 -3.62
C ALA A 99 -28.22 -11.91 -3.06
N PRO A 100 -28.96 -12.85 -3.65
CA PRO A 100 -30.29 -13.25 -3.19
C PRO A 100 -30.16 -14.10 -1.92
N LEU A 101 -29.76 -13.46 -0.83
CA LEU A 101 -29.68 -14.04 0.49
C LEU A 101 -31.01 -13.86 1.20
N GLU A 102 -31.46 -14.92 1.88
CA GLU A 102 -32.59 -14.84 2.81
C GLU A 102 -32.27 -13.84 3.94
N GLU A 103 -33.31 -13.16 4.46
CA GLU A 103 -33.19 -12.13 5.49
C GLU A 103 -32.40 -12.61 6.72
N ASN A 104 -32.59 -13.87 7.11
CA ASN A 104 -31.85 -14.50 8.21
C ASN A 104 -30.35 -14.60 7.92
N ARG A 105 -29.95 -14.99 6.71
CA ARG A 105 -28.54 -15.09 6.31
C ARG A 105 -27.87 -13.72 6.19
N LYS A 106 -28.60 -12.70 5.73
CA LYS A 106 -28.10 -11.31 5.72
C LYS A 106 -27.80 -10.83 7.14
N ARG A 107 -28.71 -11.12 8.08
CA ARG A 107 -28.52 -10.79 9.50
C ARG A 107 -27.36 -11.54 10.12
N GLU A 108 -27.21 -12.84 9.85
CA GLU A 108 -26.06 -13.64 10.30
C GLU A 108 -24.74 -13.09 9.76
N LEU A 109 -24.67 -12.75 8.48
CA LEU A 109 -23.50 -12.13 7.86
C LEU A 109 -23.16 -10.79 8.53
N SER A 110 -24.15 -9.93 8.76
CA SER A 110 -23.95 -8.64 9.44
C SER A 110 -23.47 -8.84 10.88
N CYS A 111 -24.04 -9.79 11.62
CA CYS A 111 -23.59 -10.13 12.97
C CYS A 111 -22.16 -10.66 12.98
N ALA A 112 -21.81 -11.56 12.04
CA ALA A 112 -20.46 -12.08 11.90
C ALA A 112 -19.46 -10.97 11.61
N LEU A 113 -19.76 -10.07 10.65
CA LEU A 113 -18.93 -8.90 10.36
C LEU A 113 -18.75 -8.02 11.60
N HIS A 114 -19.81 -7.76 12.36
CA HIS A 114 -19.70 -6.99 13.60
C HIS A 114 -18.85 -7.67 14.67
N VAL A 115 -18.85 -8.99 14.77
CA VAL A 115 -18.00 -9.72 15.72
C VAL A 115 -16.54 -9.71 15.28
N TYR A 116 -16.26 -10.00 14.00
CA TYR A 116 -14.89 -10.09 13.49
C TYR A 116 -14.20 -8.73 13.38
N PHE A 117 -14.95 -7.67 13.10
CA PHE A 117 -14.42 -6.31 13.00
C PHE A 117 -14.74 -5.46 14.23
N LYS A 118 -15.19 -6.06 15.33
CA LYS A 118 -15.60 -5.33 16.54
C LYS A 118 -14.52 -4.36 17.01
N ASP A 119 -13.29 -4.83 17.11
CA ASP A 119 -12.14 -4.05 17.62
C ASP A 119 -11.66 -2.97 16.62
N TRP A 120 -12.18 -2.99 15.39
CA TRP A 120 -11.92 -1.97 14.37
C TRP A 120 -13.09 -0.98 14.24
N LEU A 121 -14.31 -1.44 14.55
CA LEU A 121 -15.57 -0.69 14.43
C LEU A 121 -15.97 0.06 15.72
N TYR A 122 -15.45 -0.34 16.89
CA TYR A 122 -15.73 0.22 18.22
C TYR A 122 -14.44 0.49 18.99
#